data_AF-A0A1A6Y108-F1
#
_entry.id   AF-A0A1A6Y108-F1
#
_cell.length_a   1.000
_cell.length_b   1.000
_cell.length_c   1.000
_cell.angle_alpha   90.00
_cell.angle_beta   90.00
_cell.angle_gamma   90.00
#
_symmetry.space_group_name_H-M   'P 1'
#
loop_
_entity.id
_entity.type
_entity.pdbx_description
1 polymer ?
#
loop_
_entity_poly.entity_id
_entity_poly.type
_entity_poly.pdbx_seq_one_letter_code
_entity_poly.pdbx_strand_id
1 'polypeptide(L)' 'MTLIRALPSLSDTGRPRNASVREQLQQLEDVARGELRDLQQLADARPAPSHAGEELLGLAWDLGLDGEALK' A
#
# COMPACT_ATOMS: atom_id res chain seq x y z
N MET A 1 13.32 -8.48 19.75
CA MET A 1 14.00 -7.67 18.71
C MET A 1 12.92 -7.24 17.73
N THR A 2 12.57 -5.96 17.66
CA THR A 2 11.44 -5.49 16.85
C THR A 2 11.92 -4.33 15.99
N LEU A 3 12.04 -4.56 14.68
CA LEU A 3 12.40 -3.55 13.70
C LEU A 3 11.13 -2.76 13.32
N ILE A 4 10.67 -1.88 14.21
CA ILE A 4 9.71 -0.83 13.82
C ILE A 4 10.53 0.19 13.03
N ARG A 5 10.45 0.12 11.71
CA ARG A 5 11.00 1.14 10.82
C ARG A 5 10.14 2.40 10.98
N ALA A 6 10.49 3.24 11.94
CA ALA A 6 9.88 4.55 12.11
C ALA A 6 10.05 5.32 10.79
N LEU A 7 8.95 5.55 10.08
CA LEU A 7 8.94 6.43 8.91
C LEU A 7 9.31 7.83 9.42
N PRO A 8 10.34 8.49 8.85
CA PRO A 8 10.70 9.84 9.27
C PRO A 8 9.51 10.76 9.02
N SER A 9 9.18 11.61 9.99
CA SER A 9 8.20 12.67 9.80
C SER A 9 8.63 13.53 8.61
N LEU A 10 7.78 13.62 7.59
CA LEU A 10 7.96 14.52 6.43
C LEU A 10 7.82 15.97 6.90
N SER A 11 8.81 16.47 7.63
CA SER A 11 8.99 17.89 7.89
C SER A 11 9.24 18.60 6.56
N ASP A 12 9.02 19.91 6.51
CA ASP A 12 9.11 20.85 5.36
C ASP A 12 10.44 20.78 4.55
N THR A 13 11.39 19.95 4.98
CA THR A 13 12.56 19.45 4.24
C THR A 13 12.23 18.40 3.17
N GLY A 14 11.00 17.89 3.10
CA GLY A 14 10.58 16.83 2.18
C GLY A 14 10.46 17.26 0.72
N ARG A 15 10.50 18.57 0.43
CA ARG A 15 10.46 19.08 -0.95
C ARG A 15 11.87 19.13 -1.53
N PRO A 16 12.19 18.31 -2.56
CA PRO A 16 13.48 18.37 -3.21
C PRO A 16 13.75 19.78 -3.71
N ARG A 17 14.93 20.35 -3.42
CA ARG A 17 15.33 21.66 -3.93
C ARG A 17 15.55 21.64 -5.44
N ASN A 18 15.91 20.49 -5.98
CA ASN A 18 16.07 20.25 -7.41
C ASN A 18 14.71 20.12 -8.11
N ALA A 19 14.48 20.91 -9.16
CA ALA A 19 13.24 20.91 -9.94
C ALA A 19 12.98 19.57 -10.63
N SER A 20 14.02 18.91 -11.17
CA SER A 20 13.85 17.62 -11.85
C SER A 20 13.42 16.52 -10.90
N VAL A 21 13.93 16.52 -9.66
CA VAL A 21 13.55 15.54 -8.64
C VAL A 21 12.11 15.78 -8.17
N ARG A 22 11.63 17.03 -8.15
CA ARG A 22 10.22 17.31 -7.88
C ARG A 22 9.32 16.80 -9.00
N GLU A 23 9.69 17.01 -10.25
CA GLU A 23 8.94 16.51 -11.40
C GLU A 23 8.88 14.97 -11.42
N GLN A 24 9.99 14.31 -11.13
CA GLN A 24 10.03 12.84 -11.00
C GLN A 24 9.14 12.32 -9.88
N LEU A 25 9.15 12.98 -8.72
CA LEU A 25 8.27 12.60 -7.61
C LEU A 25 6.80 12.89 -7.94
N GLN A 26 6.50 13.97 -8.66
CA GLN A 26 5.13 14.25 -9.09
C GLN A 26 4.63 13.18 -10.07
N GLN A 27 5.46 12.79 -11.03
CA GLN A 27 5.15 11.70 -11.97
C GLN A 27 4.89 10.38 -11.24
N LEU A 28 5.74 10.06 -10.25
CA LEU A 28 5.56 8.85 -9.43
C LEU A 28 4.26 8.91 -8.63
N GLU A 29 3.94 10.07 -8.07
CA GLU A 29 2.70 10.27 -7.33
C GLU A 29 1.48 10.12 -8.23
N ASP A 30 1.52 10.67 -9.45
CA ASP A 30 0.43 10.56 -10.42
C ASP A 30 0.19 9.10 -10.83
N VAL A 31 1.27 8.33 -11.06
CA VAL A 31 1.20 6.89 -11.33
C VAL A 31 0.62 6.15 -10.13
N ALA A 32 1.14 6.38 -8.93
CA ALA A 32 0.67 5.71 -7.71
C ALA A 32 -0.81 6.00 -7.43
N ARG A 33 -1.28 7.23 -7.67
CA ARG A 33 -2.70 7.60 -7.55
C ARG A 33 -3.56 6.88 -8.61
N GLY A 34 -3.04 6.64 -9.80
CA GLY A 34 -3.70 5.84 -10.84
C GLY A 34 -3.91 4.40 -10.37
N GLU A 35 -2.81 3.73 -10.03
CA GLU A 35 -2.82 2.34 -9.54
C GLU A 35 -3.72 2.16 -8.32
N LEU A 36 -3.72 3.12 -7.38
CA LEU A 36 -4.57 3.04 -6.19
C LEU A 36 -6.05 3.12 -6.53
N ARG A 37 -6.44 3.89 -7.56
CA ARG A 37 -7.82 3.91 -8.04
C ARG A 37 -8.20 2.60 -8.71
N ASP A 38 -7.29 2.03 -9.49
CA ASP A 38 -7.53 0.75 -10.16
C ASP A 38 -7.69 -0.38 -9.13
N LEU A 39 -6.84 -0.40 -8.10
CA LEU A 39 -6.98 -1.31 -6.97
C LEU A 39 -8.27 -1.08 -6.19
N GLN A 40 -8.68 0.17 -5.97
CA GLN A 40 -9.95 0.48 -5.30
C GLN A 40 -11.14 -0.04 -6.11
N GLN A 41 -11.14 0.15 -7.44
CA GLN A 41 -12.21 -0.36 -8.31
C GLN A 41 -12.27 -1.90 -8.27
N LEU A 42 -11.12 -2.58 -8.24
CA LEU A 42 -11.07 -4.03 -8.09
C LEU A 42 -11.57 -4.49 -6.72
N ALA A 43 -11.23 -3.76 -5.66
CA ALA A 43 -11.71 -4.03 -4.31
C ALA A 43 -13.23 -3.83 -4.19
N ASP A 44 -13.76 -2.74 -4.74
CA ASP A 44 -15.19 -2.43 -4.73
C ASP A 44 -16.02 -3.42 -5.58
N ALA A 45 -15.44 -3.93 -6.67
CA ALA A 45 -16.05 -4.96 -7.51
C ALA A 45 -16.00 -6.36 -6.85
N ARG A 46 -15.21 -6.54 -5.79
CA ARG A 46 -15.10 -7.81 -5.09
C ARG A 46 -16.31 -7.99 -4.17
N PRO A 47 -16.99 -9.16 -4.19
CA PRO A 47 -18.01 -9.45 -3.20
C PRO A 47 -17.41 -9.42 -1.78
N ALA A 48 -18.17 -8.87 -0.84
CA ALA A 48 -17.72 -8.70 0.55
C ALA A 48 -17.23 -10.05 1.12
N PRO A 49 -16.00 -10.10 1.68
CA PRO A 49 -15.49 -11.32 2.28
C PRO A 49 -16.36 -11.69 3.49
N SER A 50 -16.64 -12.98 3.66
CA SER A 50 -17.20 -13.50 4.90
C SER A 50 -16.23 -13.20 6.04
N HIS A 51 -16.71 -12.68 7.18
CA HIS A 51 -15.86 -12.24 8.30
C HIS A 51 -14.85 -13.30 8.79
N ALA A 52 -15.17 -14.59 8.69
CA ALA A 52 -14.24 -15.68 9.03
C ALA A 52 -13.00 -15.75 8.11
N GLY A 53 -13.11 -15.26 6.88
CA GLY A 53 -12.01 -15.19 5.93
C GLY A 53 -11.04 -14.03 6.19
N GLU A 54 -11.47 -12.95 6.85
CA GLU A 54 -10.61 -11.79 7.12
C GLU A 54 -9.56 -12.08 8.19
N GLU A 55 -9.93 -12.79 9.27
CA GLU A 55 -8.97 -13.21 10.30
C GLU A 55 -7.92 -14.17 9.73
N LEU A 56 -8.36 -15.12 8.90
CA LEU A 56 -7.46 -16.05 8.22
C LEU A 56 -6.57 -15.33 7.20
N LEU A 57 -7.07 -14.32 6.48
CA LEU A 57 -6.29 -13.52 5.54
C LEU A 57 -5.22 -12.69 6.26
N GLY A 58 -5.56 -12.10 7.40
CA GLY A 58 -4.60 -11.40 8.26
C GLY A 58 -3.50 -12.33 8.75
N LEU A 59 -3.87 -13.52 9.23
CA LEU A 59 -2.92 -14.55 9.65
C LEU A 59 -2.06 -15.07 8.50
N ALA A 60 -2.61 -15.27 7.30
CA ALA A 60 -1.83 -15.65 6.13
C ALA A 60 -0.80 -14.57 5.80
N TRP A 61 -1.18 -13.29 5.88
CA TRP A 61 -0.28 -12.17 5.63
C TRP A 61 0.85 -12.10 6.67
N ASP A 62 0.54 -12.30 7.95
CA ASP A 62 1.54 -12.39 9.03
C ASP A 62 2.52 -13.56 8.84
N LEU A 63 2.06 -14.64 8.21
CA LEU A 63 2.85 -15.84 7.89
C LEU A 63 3.55 -15.76 6.52
N GLY A 64 3.35 -14.68 5.76
CA GLY A 64 3.89 -14.52 4.41
C GLY A 64 3.27 -15.47 3.37
N LEU A 65 2.06 -15.94 3.63
CA LEU A 65 1.28 -16.81 2.76
C LEU A 65 0.32 -15.96 1.91
N ASP A 66 0.24 -16.28 0.62
CA ASP A 66 -0.72 -15.65 -0.28
C ASP A 66 -2.15 -16.05 0.10
N GLY A 67 -3.14 -15.19 -0.20
CA GLY A 67 -4.55 -15.46 0.11
C GLY A 67 -5.13 -16.73 -0.55
N GLU A 68 -4.43 -17.29 -1.53
CA GLU A 68 -4.74 -18.57 -2.17
C GLU A 68 -4.40 -19.79 -1.28
N ALA A 69 -3.53 -19.61 -0.28
CA ALA A 69 -3.19 -20.65 0.70
C ALA A 69 -4.32 -20.93 1.71
N LEU A 70 -5.38 -20.11 1.68
CA LEU A 70 -6.55 -20.20 2.57
C LEU A 70 -7.79 -20.82 1.89
N LYS A 71 -7.64 -21.31 0.65
CA LYS A 71 -8.67 -22.10 -0.04
C LYS A 71 -8.80 -23.49 0.55
#